data_AF-A0A1F9E7U9-F1
#
_entry.id   AF-A0A1F9E7U9-F1
#
_cell.length_a   1.000
_cell.length_b   1.000
_cell.length_c   1.000
_cell.angle_alpha   90.00
_cell.angle_beta   90.00
_cell.angle_gamma   90.00
#
_symmetry.space_group_name_H-M   'P 1'
#
loop_
_entity.id
_entity.type
_entity.pdbx_description
1 polymer ?
#
loop_
_entity_poly.entity_id
_entity_poly.type
_entity_poly.pdbx_seq_one_letter_code
_entity_poly.pdbx_strand_id
1 'polypeptide(L)'
;MSLLKHIPSDSDLMRLYWELSQIGADCVGDKVPWKYSLKSPKSKEELILLACEMLRYDPRLLSILIIYFLNHWKELNPMMLREGLLSLKAPQVLGVLKEFIFNYTQDDELKYFLEYITRGIKPVSPQLFFIGLFSVGSQRHELTSQKSLKQYMRWGFLGRERPVVNVMTKKAIGSYDMKTRQKIIVDLSRSKENFSIKEYLEALDFSISRQQALYDLKHCKNILLKGHGRGARWCSKK
;
A
#
# COMPACT_ATOMS: atom_id res chain seq x y z
N MET A 1 -18.42 -5.68 15.17
CA MET A 1 -18.16 -7.13 15.29
C MET A 1 -17.16 -7.47 14.21
N SER A 2 -16.08 -8.20 14.51
CA SER A 2 -15.12 -8.60 13.47
C SER A 2 -15.75 -9.66 12.56
N LEU A 3 -15.58 -9.52 11.24
CA LEU A 3 -15.94 -10.58 10.28
C LEU A 3 -14.93 -11.75 10.38
N LEU A 4 -13.68 -11.43 10.73
CA LEU A 4 -12.64 -12.40 11.07
C LEU A 4 -12.87 -13.04 12.45
N LYS A 5 -13.02 -14.36 12.43
CA LYS A 5 -13.05 -15.21 13.63
C LYS A 5 -11.66 -15.57 14.17
N HIS A 6 -10.70 -15.76 13.27
CA HIS A 6 -9.34 -16.17 13.56
C HIS A 6 -8.37 -15.51 12.56
N ILE A 7 -7.08 -15.56 12.86
CA ILE A 7 -6.02 -15.16 11.93
C ILE A 7 -6.13 -16.04 10.67
N PRO A 8 -6.24 -15.45 9.46
CA PRO A 8 -6.38 -16.23 8.23
C PRO A 8 -5.20 -17.18 8.03
N SER A 9 -5.50 -18.45 7.76
CA SER A 9 -4.52 -19.41 7.24
C SER A 9 -4.37 -19.26 5.73
N ASP A 10 -3.35 -19.89 5.14
CA ASP A 10 -3.20 -19.92 3.68
C ASP A 10 -4.43 -20.50 2.98
N SER A 11 -5.06 -21.51 3.58
CA SER A 11 -6.31 -22.09 3.05
C SER A 11 -7.47 -21.10 3.06
N ASP A 12 -7.56 -20.25 4.10
CA ASP A 12 -8.58 -19.21 4.19
C ASP A 12 -8.35 -18.13 3.12
N LEU A 13 -7.09 -17.76 2.88
CA LEU A 13 -6.71 -16.79 1.85
C LEU A 13 -6.96 -17.34 0.43
N MET A 14 -6.57 -18.59 0.15
CA MET A 14 -6.85 -19.23 -1.15
C MET A 14 -8.34 -19.29 -1.41
N ARG A 15 -9.13 -19.59 -0.38
CA ARG A 15 -10.58 -19.59 -0.50
C ARG A 15 -11.15 -18.19 -0.72
N LEU A 16 -10.64 -17.17 -0.03
CA LEU A 16 -11.03 -15.78 -0.28
C LEU A 16 -10.74 -15.38 -1.73
N TYR A 17 -9.58 -15.76 -2.28
CA TYR A 17 -9.23 -15.48 -3.67
C TYR A 17 -10.19 -16.15 -4.65
N TRP A 18 -10.59 -17.38 -4.37
CA TRP A 18 -11.60 -18.06 -5.18
C TRP A 18 -12.93 -17.30 -5.20
N GLU A 19 -13.42 -16.82 -4.05
CA GLU A 19 -14.67 -16.05 -4.00
C GLU A 19 -14.52 -14.69 -4.70
N LEU A 20 -13.39 -14.00 -4.51
CA LEU A 20 -13.10 -12.74 -5.18
C LEU A 20 -13.07 -12.91 -6.71
N SER A 21 -12.51 -14.02 -7.19
CA SER A 21 -12.50 -14.32 -8.63
C SER A 21 -13.92 -14.56 -9.18
N GLN A 22 -14.85 -15.12 -8.38
CA GLN A 22 -16.25 -15.30 -8.80
C GLN A 22 -16.98 -13.98 -9.02
N ILE A 23 -16.54 -12.90 -8.36
CA ILE A 23 -17.14 -11.56 -8.53
C ILE A 23 -16.37 -10.68 -9.52
N GLY A 24 -15.36 -11.23 -10.21
CA GLY A 24 -14.61 -10.54 -11.28
C GLY A 24 -13.24 -9.98 -10.86
N ALA A 25 -12.75 -10.27 -9.65
CA ALA A 25 -11.40 -9.86 -9.26
C ALA A 25 -10.32 -10.66 -10.02
N ASP A 26 -9.22 -9.97 -10.39
CA ASP A 26 -8.07 -10.59 -11.07
C ASP A 26 -7.18 -11.34 -10.07
N CYS A 27 -7.63 -12.53 -9.68
CA CYS A 27 -6.88 -13.43 -8.81
C CYS A 27 -7.26 -14.90 -9.05
N VAL A 28 -6.39 -15.80 -8.57
CA VAL A 28 -6.60 -17.24 -8.61
C VAL A 28 -6.56 -17.77 -7.18
N GLY A 29 -7.54 -18.61 -6.84
CA GLY A 29 -7.65 -19.26 -5.55
C GLY A 29 -8.32 -20.61 -5.66
N ASP A 30 -8.38 -21.33 -4.54
CA ASP A 30 -8.88 -22.69 -4.47
C ASP A 30 -10.22 -22.78 -3.74
N LYS A 31 -11.09 -23.65 -4.25
CA LYS A 31 -12.36 -24.00 -3.59
C LYS A 31 -12.11 -24.97 -2.44
N VAL A 32 -11.63 -24.44 -1.31
CA VAL A 32 -11.48 -25.19 -0.05
C VAL A 32 -12.59 -24.85 0.96
N PRO A 33 -12.84 -25.68 1.99
CA PRO A 33 -13.90 -25.43 2.97
C PRO A 33 -13.74 -24.08 3.70
N TRP A 34 -14.82 -23.29 3.72
CA TRP A 34 -14.84 -21.95 4.34
C TRP A 34 -15.07 -22.06 5.86
N LYS A 35 -14.10 -21.62 6.67
CA LYS A 35 -14.13 -21.78 8.14
C LYS A 35 -14.74 -20.59 8.90
N TYR A 36 -15.21 -19.53 8.22
CA TYR A 36 -15.87 -18.39 8.89
C TYR A 36 -17.39 -18.62 9.06
N SER A 37 -18.04 -17.92 10.01
CA SER A 37 -19.48 -18.10 10.36
C SER A 37 -20.42 -17.94 9.18
N LEU A 38 -20.03 -17.12 8.21
CA LEU A 38 -20.73 -16.93 6.97
C LEU A 38 -20.38 -18.13 6.08
N LYS A 39 -21.31 -19.08 5.90
CA LYS A 39 -21.13 -20.24 5.02
C LYS A 39 -20.69 -19.84 3.59
N SER A 40 -21.05 -18.62 3.18
CA SER A 40 -20.48 -17.79 2.12
C SER A 40 -20.87 -16.33 2.40
N PRO A 41 -20.09 -15.32 1.96
CA PRO A 41 -20.55 -13.93 1.97
C PRO A 41 -21.86 -13.83 1.18
N LYS A 42 -22.87 -13.15 1.73
CA LYS A 42 -24.22 -13.07 1.14
C LYS A 42 -24.30 -12.00 0.05
N SER A 43 -23.33 -11.09 0.00
CA SER A 43 -23.22 -10.05 -1.02
C SER A 43 -21.76 -9.77 -1.40
N LYS A 44 -21.55 -9.05 -2.50
CA LYS A 44 -20.22 -8.58 -2.93
C LYS A 44 -19.57 -7.70 -1.86
N GLU A 45 -20.36 -6.87 -1.20
CA GLU A 45 -19.90 -5.95 -0.16
C GLU A 45 -19.37 -6.69 1.06
N GLU A 46 -20.07 -7.71 1.55
CA GLU A 46 -19.59 -8.54 2.67
C GLU A 46 -18.25 -9.20 2.34
N LEU A 47 -18.09 -9.69 1.10
CA LEU A 47 -16.85 -10.29 0.62
C LEU A 47 -15.70 -9.27 0.58
N ILE A 48 -15.95 -8.06 0.05
CA ILE A 48 -14.96 -6.98 0.01
C ILE A 48 -14.57 -6.52 1.42
N LEU A 49 -15.53 -6.43 2.34
CA LEU A 49 -15.28 -6.08 3.74
C LEU A 49 -14.43 -7.13 4.46
N LEU A 50 -14.70 -8.41 4.22
CA LEU A 50 -13.85 -9.49 4.74
C LEU A 50 -12.45 -9.43 4.13
N ALA A 51 -12.33 -9.18 2.83
CA ALA A 51 -11.05 -9.00 2.17
C ALA A 51 -10.28 -7.81 2.75
N CYS A 52 -10.97 -6.73 3.14
CA CYS A 52 -10.35 -5.60 3.84
C CYS A 52 -9.82 -5.99 5.24
N GLU A 53 -10.51 -6.84 5.99
CA GLU A 53 -9.96 -7.35 7.25
C GLU A 53 -8.76 -8.31 7.02
N MET A 54 -8.83 -9.15 5.99
CA MET A 54 -7.75 -10.09 5.63
C MET A 54 -6.53 -9.40 5.00
N LEU A 55 -6.70 -8.21 4.43
CA LEU A 55 -5.64 -7.48 3.74
C LEU A 55 -4.41 -7.24 4.63
N ARG A 56 -4.58 -7.12 5.95
CA ARG A 56 -3.45 -6.98 6.87
C ARG A 56 -2.59 -8.23 6.98
N TYR A 57 -3.02 -9.38 6.47
CA TYR A 57 -2.27 -10.64 6.55
C TYR A 57 -1.64 -11.03 5.21
N ASP A 58 -2.07 -10.44 4.10
CA ASP A 58 -1.54 -10.75 2.77
C ASP A 58 -1.41 -9.52 1.86
N PRO A 59 -0.18 -9.10 1.50
CA PRO A 59 0.07 -7.99 0.59
C PRO A 59 -0.57 -8.13 -0.80
N ARG A 60 -0.82 -9.36 -1.29
CA ARG A 60 -1.42 -9.58 -2.62
C ARG A 60 -2.83 -9.01 -2.71
N LEU A 61 -3.58 -9.07 -1.60
CA LEU A 61 -4.93 -8.50 -1.52
C LEU A 61 -4.95 -7.00 -1.80
N LEU A 62 -3.85 -6.29 -1.56
CA LEU A 62 -3.78 -4.85 -1.82
C LEU A 62 -3.96 -4.57 -3.32
N SER A 63 -3.24 -5.30 -4.16
CA SER A 63 -3.32 -5.16 -5.62
C SER A 63 -4.68 -5.61 -6.13
N ILE A 64 -5.16 -6.76 -5.65
CA ILE A 64 -6.45 -7.35 -6.04
C ILE A 64 -7.59 -6.37 -5.76
N LEU A 65 -7.65 -5.81 -4.54
CA LEU A 65 -8.72 -4.90 -4.16
C LEU A 65 -8.62 -3.57 -4.90
N ILE A 66 -7.43 -3.02 -5.11
CA ILE A 66 -7.26 -1.79 -5.89
C ILE A 66 -7.76 -1.98 -7.33
N ILE A 67 -7.35 -3.05 -7.99
CA ILE A 67 -7.79 -3.36 -9.36
C ILE A 67 -9.31 -3.58 -9.38
N TYR A 68 -9.85 -4.29 -8.40
CA TYR A 68 -11.29 -4.51 -8.29
C TYR A 68 -12.07 -3.19 -8.16
N PHE A 69 -11.66 -2.27 -7.28
CA PHE A 69 -12.30 -0.96 -7.16
C PHE A 69 -12.14 -0.11 -8.43
N LEU A 70 -11.01 -0.22 -9.15
CA LEU A 70 -10.83 0.52 -10.40
C LEU A 70 -11.83 0.07 -11.49
N ASN A 71 -12.24 -1.21 -11.47
CA ASN A 71 -13.04 -1.79 -12.55
C ASN A 71 -14.52 -2.01 -12.20
N HIS A 72 -14.85 -2.29 -10.94
CA HIS A 72 -16.17 -2.81 -10.52
C HIS A 72 -16.88 -1.96 -9.45
N TRP A 73 -16.37 -0.78 -9.11
CA TRP A 73 -16.96 0.03 -8.03
C TRP A 73 -18.42 0.40 -8.25
N LYS A 74 -18.84 0.57 -9.51
CA LYS A 74 -20.22 0.93 -9.89
C LYS A 74 -21.24 -0.15 -9.54
N GLU A 75 -20.79 -1.39 -9.35
CA GLU A 75 -21.64 -2.54 -9.00
C GLU A 75 -21.86 -2.67 -7.48
N LEU A 76 -21.14 -1.88 -6.68
CA LEU A 76 -21.15 -1.99 -5.23
C LEU A 76 -22.16 -1.03 -4.61
N ASN A 77 -22.82 -1.47 -3.54
CA ASN A 77 -23.65 -0.60 -2.72
C ASN A 77 -22.79 0.23 -1.75
N PRO A 78 -22.67 1.56 -1.93
CA PRO A 78 -21.82 2.40 -1.09
C PRO A 78 -22.30 2.47 0.37
N MET A 79 -23.62 2.40 0.60
CA MET A 79 -24.18 2.47 1.96
C MET A 79 -23.84 1.20 2.73
N MET A 80 -24.02 0.03 2.13
CA MET A 80 -23.66 -1.26 2.76
C MET A 80 -22.17 -1.36 3.07
N LEU A 81 -21.30 -0.95 2.14
CA LEU A 81 -19.87 -0.89 2.40
C LEU A 81 -19.53 0.03 3.56
N ARG A 82 -20.14 1.23 3.60
CA ARG A 82 -19.89 2.20 4.67
C ARG A 82 -20.30 1.67 6.04
N GLU A 83 -21.51 1.13 6.16
CA GLU A 83 -22.01 0.58 7.42
C GLU A 83 -21.17 -0.61 7.89
N GLY A 84 -20.87 -1.53 6.98
CA GLY A 84 -20.04 -2.69 7.28
C GLY A 84 -18.59 -2.31 7.62
N LEU A 85 -18.03 -1.29 6.96
CA LEU A 85 -16.68 -0.80 7.22
C LEU A 85 -16.54 -0.30 8.65
N LEU A 86 -17.50 0.48 9.15
CA LEU A 86 -17.50 0.99 10.53
C LEU A 86 -17.54 -0.12 11.58
N SER A 87 -17.98 -1.33 11.21
CA SER A 87 -18.03 -2.49 12.11
C SER A 87 -16.72 -3.27 12.22
N LEU A 88 -15.77 -3.04 11.30
CA LEU A 88 -14.49 -3.75 11.22
C LEU A 88 -13.54 -3.35 12.36
N LYS A 89 -12.56 -4.21 12.66
CA LYS A 89 -11.50 -3.89 13.64
C LYS A 89 -10.58 -2.75 13.18
N ALA A 90 -10.34 -2.64 11.87
CA ALA A 90 -9.41 -1.68 11.29
C ALA A 90 -10.01 -1.03 10.02
N PRO A 91 -11.06 -0.20 10.14
CA PRO A 91 -11.70 0.47 9.00
C PRO A 91 -10.73 1.33 8.17
N GLN A 92 -9.64 1.80 8.78
CA GLN A 92 -8.59 2.60 8.17
C GLN A 92 -7.88 1.88 7.01
N VAL A 93 -7.99 0.54 6.94
CA VAL A 93 -7.44 -0.25 5.83
C VAL A 93 -8.01 0.19 4.48
N LEU A 94 -9.32 0.49 4.41
CA LEU A 94 -9.92 1.03 3.19
C LEU A 94 -9.44 2.46 2.89
N GLY A 95 -9.10 3.21 3.94
CA GLY A 95 -8.43 4.49 3.81
C GLY A 95 -7.09 4.38 3.08
N VAL A 96 -6.27 3.38 3.43
CA VAL A 96 -5.00 3.11 2.74
C VAL A 96 -5.24 2.75 1.26
N LEU A 97 -6.19 1.84 0.99
CA LEU A 97 -6.59 1.49 -0.39
C LEU A 97 -6.99 2.75 -1.19
N LYS A 98 -7.81 3.62 -0.59
CA LYS A 98 -8.23 4.89 -1.19
C LYS A 98 -7.04 5.74 -1.60
N GLU A 99 -6.05 5.92 -0.75
CA GLU A 99 -4.88 6.76 -1.06
C GLU A 99 -4.07 6.22 -2.25
N PHE A 100 -3.99 4.90 -2.40
CA PHE A 100 -3.38 4.29 -3.57
C PHE A 100 -4.21 4.53 -4.83
N ILE A 101 -5.52 4.32 -4.77
CA ILE A 101 -6.43 4.55 -5.91
C ILE A 101 -6.38 6.01 -6.36
N PHE A 102 -6.40 6.97 -5.41
CA PHE A 102 -6.38 8.41 -5.69
C PHE A 102 -5.12 8.84 -6.44
N ASN A 103 -3.99 8.20 -6.16
CA ASN A 103 -2.73 8.48 -6.84
C ASN A 103 -2.66 7.88 -8.25
N TYR A 104 -3.58 6.98 -8.61
CA TYR A 104 -3.58 6.27 -9.88
C TYR A 104 -4.67 6.74 -10.84
N THR A 105 -5.89 6.97 -10.35
CA THR A 105 -7.05 7.30 -11.18
C THR A 105 -7.30 8.80 -11.32
N GLN A 106 -7.87 9.20 -12.45
CA GLN A 106 -8.46 10.53 -12.66
C GLN A 106 -9.99 10.52 -12.60
N ASP A 107 -10.61 9.36 -12.40
CA ASP A 107 -12.07 9.23 -12.26
C ASP A 107 -12.54 9.87 -10.95
N ASP A 108 -13.22 11.01 -11.06
CA ASP A 108 -13.74 11.76 -9.91
C ASP A 108 -14.96 11.09 -9.27
N GLU A 109 -15.76 10.32 -10.02
CA GLU A 109 -16.89 9.58 -9.44
C GLU A 109 -16.40 8.51 -8.47
N LEU A 110 -15.36 7.76 -8.86
CA LEU A 110 -14.71 6.80 -7.98
C LEU A 110 -14.09 7.48 -6.75
N LYS A 111 -13.50 8.66 -6.92
CA LYS A 111 -12.97 9.43 -5.78
C LYS A 111 -14.08 9.80 -4.79
N TYR A 112 -15.21 10.33 -5.28
CA TYR A 112 -16.37 10.65 -4.44
C TYR A 112 -16.95 9.41 -3.76
N PHE A 113 -17.05 8.30 -4.47
CA PHE A 113 -17.48 7.02 -3.90
C PHE A 113 -16.60 6.61 -2.71
N LEU A 114 -15.27 6.61 -2.90
CA LEU A 114 -14.33 6.23 -1.85
C LEU A 114 -14.27 7.25 -0.69
N GLU A 115 -14.46 8.54 -0.97
CA GLU A 115 -14.61 9.56 0.06
C GLU A 115 -15.87 9.36 0.89
N TYR A 116 -17.00 9.07 0.25
CA TYR A 116 -18.26 8.82 0.93
C TYR A 116 -18.16 7.65 1.89
N ILE A 117 -17.62 6.50 1.46
CA ILE A 117 -17.51 5.30 2.29
C ILE A 117 -16.47 5.46 3.40
N THR A 118 -15.41 6.24 3.19
CA THR A 118 -14.36 6.45 4.21
C THR A 118 -14.63 7.65 5.14
N ARG A 119 -15.74 8.37 4.94
CA ARG A 119 -16.05 9.59 5.69
C ARG A 119 -16.24 9.30 7.18
N GLY A 120 -15.53 10.06 8.01
CA GLY A 120 -15.60 9.97 9.48
C GLY A 120 -14.62 9.00 10.10
N ILE A 121 -13.90 8.20 9.31
CA ILE A 121 -12.83 7.33 9.82
C ILE A 121 -11.60 8.17 10.17
N LYS A 122 -11.10 8.01 11.39
CA LYS A 122 -9.88 8.67 11.86
C LYS A 122 -8.66 7.75 11.71
N PRO A 123 -7.46 8.30 11.44
CA PRO A 123 -6.21 7.54 11.48
C PRO A 123 -6.01 6.84 12.84
N VAL A 124 -5.32 5.70 12.82
CA VAL A 124 -4.92 4.99 14.06
C VAL A 124 -3.61 5.53 14.62
N SER A 125 -3.27 5.16 15.85
CA SER A 125 -1.89 5.33 16.35
C SER A 125 -0.90 4.53 15.49
N PRO A 126 0.34 5.04 15.32
CA PRO A 126 1.37 4.41 14.50
C PRO A 126 1.54 2.91 14.81
N GLN A 127 1.32 2.06 13.81
CA GLN A 127 1.50 0.62 13.89
C GLN A 127 1.85 0.03 12.52
N LEU A 128 2.38 -1.19 12.46
CA LEU A 128 2.57 -1.88 11.17
C LEU A 128 1.23 -2.12 10.47
N PHE A 129 1.21 -1.92 9.15
CA PHE A 129 0.05 -2.28 8.35
C PHE A 129 -0.13 -3.81 8.33
N PHE A 130 0.88 -4.52 7.85
CA PHE A 130 0.85 -5.98 7.77
C PHE A 130 1.22 -6.64 9.10
N ILE A 131 0.44 -7.65 9.48
CA ILE A 131 0.62 -8.45 10.68
C ILE A 131 1.38 -9.71 10.31
N GLY A 132 2.49 -9.99 11.00
CA GLY A 132 3.25 -11.23 10.83
C GLY A 132 4.08 -11.32 9.55
N LEU A 133 4.12 -10.28 8.71
CA LEU A 133 4.87 -10.30 7.44
C LEU A 133 6.39 -10.40 7.64
N PHE A 134 6.90 -9.81 8.72
CA PHE A 134 8.31 -9.84 9.09
C PHE A 134 8.47 -10.19 10.57
N SER A 135 9.54 -10.90 10.91
CA SER A 135 9.90 -11.15 12.31
C SER A 135 10.23 -9.82 12.99
N VAL A 136 9.80 -9.69 14.25
CA VAL A 136 10.07 -8.51 15.09
C VAL A 136 11.59 -8.33 15.22
N GLY A 137 12.06 -7.09 15.05
CA GLY A 137 13.49 -6.76 15.12
C GLY A 137 14.30 -7.15 13.87
N SER A 138 13.69 -7.75 12.85
CA SER A 138 14.39 -8.00 11.59
C SER A 138 14.74 -6.69 10.87
N GLN A 139 15.78 -6.73 10.03
CA GLN A 139 16.16 -5.59 9.19
C GLN A 139 14.99 -5.10 8.32
N ARG A 140 14.14 -6.02 7.81
CA ARG A 140 12.95 -5.66 7.02
C ARG A 140 11.89 -4.93 7.86
N HIS A 141 11.70 -5.38 9.09
CA HIS A 141 10.81 -4.71 10.05
C HIS A 141 11.30 -3.28 10.35
N GLU A 142 12.59 -3.11 10.65
CA GLU A 142 13.19 -1.80 10.89
C GLU A 142 13.10 -0.89 9.65
N LEU A 143 13.43 -1.40 8.47
CA LEU A 143 13.30 -0.61 7.24
C LEU A 143 11.84 -0.17 7.00
N THR A 144 10.86 -1.00 7.35
CA THR A 144 9.44 -0.67 7.19
C THR A 144 9.00 0.46 8.11
N SER A 145 9.45 0.47 9.36
CA SER A 145 9.15 1.58 10.27
C SER A 145 9.83 2.88 9.85
N GLN A 146 11.00 2.78 9.22
CA GLN A 146 11.81 3.94 8.85
C GLN A 146 11.48 4.52 7.48
N LYS A 147 11.01 3.69 6.54
CA LYS A 147 10.80 4.05 5.13
C LYS A 147 9.37 3.72 4.71
N SER A 148 8.37 4.10 5.50
CA SER A 148 6.97 3.85 5.17
C SER A 148 6.50 4.71 3.99
N LEU A 149 5.60 4.18 3.15
CA LEU A 149 4.96 4.96 2.10
C LEU A 149 3.92 5.92 2.68
N LYS A 150 3.75 7.07 2.02
CA LYS A 150 2.84 8.14 2.44
C LYS A 150 1.40 7.65 2.61
N GLN A 151 0.96 6.72 1.75
CA GLN A 151 -0.39 6.15 1.74
C GLN A 151 -0.72 5.45 3.06
N TYR A 152 0.22 4.67 3.60
CA TYR A 152 0.08 4.03 4.90
C TYR A 152 0.14 5.06 6.04
N MET A 153 1.14 5.96 6.00
CA MET A 153 1.38 6.93 7.07
C MET A 153 0.19 7.85 7.32
N ARG A 154 -0.53 8.27 6.27
CA ARG A 154 -1.71 9.14 6.39
C ARG A 154 -2.81 8.52 7.27
N TRP A 155 -2.85 7.20 7.37
CA TRP A 155 -3.83 6.45 8.14
C TRP A 155 -3.27 5.86 9.43
N GLY A 156 -2.06 6.24 9.83
CA GLY A 156 -1.41 5.75 11.05
C GLY A 156 -0.69 4.42 10.88
N PHE A 157 -0.45 4.00 9.64
CA PHE A 157 0.21 2.73 9.37
C PHE A 157 1.64 2.88 8.86
N LEU A 158 2.45 1.85 9.12
CA LEU A 158 3.80 1.67 8.62
C LEU A 158 3.80 0.51 7.62
N GLY A 159 4.15 0.79 6.35
CA GLY A 159 4.13 -0.20 5.27
C GLY A 159 4.95 0.25 4.08
N ARG A 160 5.52 -0.71 3.34
CA ARG A 160 6.41 -0.47 2.19
C ARG A 160 5.95 -1.15 0.91
N GLU A 161 4.97 -2.02 1.03
CA GLU A 161 4.43 -2.84 -0.01
C GLU A 161 3.68 -1.95 -1.00
N ARG A 162 4.10 -2.04 -2.27
CA ARG A 162 3.49 -1.31 -3.37
C ARG A 162 2.56 -2.23 -4.14
N PRO A 163 1.28 -1.88 -4.29
CA PRO A 163 0.39 -2.66 -5.13
C PRO A 163 0.74 -2.49 -6.60
N VAL A 164 0.62 -3.58 -7.35
CA VAL A 164 0.75 -3.59 -8.81
C VAL A 164 -0.63 -3.34 -9.41
N VAL A 165 -0.77 -2.30 -10.22
CA VAL A 165 -2.05 -1.86 -10.80
C VAL A 165 -2.18 -2.16 -12.28
N ASN A 166 -1.10 -2.62 -12.91
CA ASN A 166 -1.12 -3.10 -14.27
C ASN A 166 -0.16 -4.28 -14.39
N VAL A 167 -0.72 -5.48 -14.61
CA VAL A 167 0.03 -6.74 -14.64
C VAL A 167 0.99 -6.78 -15.84
N MET A 168 0.54 -6.32 -17.01
CA MET A 168 1.31 -6.33 -18.25
C MET A 168 2.57 -5.47 -18.18
N THR A 169 2.44 -4.26 -17.64
CA THR A 169 3.56 -3.31 -17.49
C THR A 169 4.29 -3.44 -16.16
N LYS A 170 3.80 -4.30 -15.25
CA LYS A 170 4.24 -4.43 -13.85
C LYS A 170 4.29 -3.08 -13.12
N LYS A 171 3.42 -2.15 -13.49
CA LYS A 171 3.38 -0.82 -12.90
C LYS A 171 2.91 -0.92 -11.46
N ALA A 172 3.78 -0.57 -10.52
CA ALA A 172 3.48 -0.46 -9.11
C ALA A 172 3.24 1.01 -8.72
N ILE A 173 2.40 1.24 -7.72
CA ILE A 173 2.09 2.58 -7.20
C ILE A 173 2.47 2.72 -5.74
N GLY A 174 2.69 3.97 -5.30
CA GLY A 174 3.12 4.28 -3.94
C GLY A 174 4.21 5.34 -3.97
N SER A 175 4.23 6.20 -2.95
CA SER A 175 5.16 7.33 -2.91
C SER A 175 5.67 7.60 -1.51
N TYR A 176 6.94 7.96 -1.43
CA TYR A 176 7.57 8.42 -0.20
C TYR A 176 7.32 9.92 -0.01
N ASP A 177 7.07 10.33 1.23
CA ASP A 177 6.99 11.75 1.58
C ASP A 177 8.39 12.40 1.56
N MET A 178 8.44 13.73 1.61
CA MET A 178 9.71 14.47 1.52
C MET A 178 10.68 14.10 2.65
N LYS A 179 10.17 13.87 3.87
CA LYS A 179 11.00 13.50 5.03
C LYS A 179 11.66 12.14 4.83
N THR A 180 10.91 11.15 4.37
CA THR A 180 11.42 9.80 4.08
C THR A 180 12.44 9.84 2.95
N ARG A 181 12.17 10.62 1.89
CA ARG A 181 13.13 10.82 0.79
C ARG A 181 14.45 11.45 1.26
N GLN A 182 14.39 12.48 2.11
CA GLN A 182 15.58 13.07 2.72
C GLN A 182 16.36 12.08 3.58
N LYS A 183 15.66 11.26 4.37
CA LYS A 183 16.31 10.20 5.15
C LYS A 183 17.03 9.19 4.26
N ILE A 184 16.40 8.75 3.16
CA ILE A 184 17.02 7.85 2.19
C ILE A 184 18.29 8.45 1.58
N ILE A 185 18.30 9.76 1.28
CA ILE A 185 19.49 10.45 0.80
C ILE A 185 20.62 10.39 1.85
N VAL A 186 20.32 10.67 3.12
CA VAL A 186 21.30 10.63 4.21
C VAL A 186 21.83 9.21 4.44
N ASP A 187 20.96 8.20 4.38
CA ASP A 187 21.36 6.80 4.50
C ASP A 187 22.30 6.38 3.34
N LEU A 188 22.00 6.82 2.11
CA LEU A 188 22.86 6.59 0.94
C LEU A 188 24.22 7.28 1.09
N SER A 189 24.26 8.52 1.56
CA SER A 189 25.52 9.25 1.74
C SER A 189 26.39 8.70 2.87
N ARG A 190 25.80 7.99 3.84
CA ARG A 190 26.52 7.32 4.93
C ARG A 190 27.03 5.94 4.53
N SER A 191 26.25 5.20 3.74
CA SER A 191 26.58 3.83 3.33
C SER A 191 27.55 3.77 2.14
N LYS A 192 27.63 4.82 1.33
CA LYS A 192 28.50 4.90 0.16
C LYS A 192 29.35 6.16 0.21
N GLU A 193 30.61 6.06 -0.22
CA GLU A 193 31.48 7.23 -0.36
C GLU A 193 30.92 8.24 -1.36
N ASN A 194 30.33 7.76 -2.45
CA ASN A 194 29.57 8.54 -3.42
C ASN A 194 28.44 7.71 -4.02
N PHE A 195 27.36 8.37 -4.45
CA PHE A 195 26.23 7.74 -5.12
C PHE A 195 25.72 8.61 -6.29
N SER A 196 25.15 7.98 -7.30
CA SER A 196 24.58 8.61 -8.48
C SER A 196 23.08 8.86 -8.31
N ILE A 197 22.51 9.68 -9.19
CA ILE A 197 21.05 9.85 -9.26
C ILE A 197 20.32 8.53 -9.55
N LYS A 198 20.94 7.63 -10.31
CA LYS A 198 20.37 6.31 -10.61
C LYS A 198 20.22 5.49 -9.33
N GLU A 199 21.26 5.46 -8.50
CA GLU A 199 21.23 4.77 -7.21
C GLU A 199 20.21 5.37 -6.24
N TYR A 200 20.00 6.69 -6.27
CA TYR A 200 18.93 7.33 -5.50
C TYR A 200 17.53 6.95 -6.02
N LEU A 201 17.33 6.93 -7.34
CA LEU A 201 16.08 6.48 -7.95
C LEU A 201 15.82 5.00 -7.64
N GLU A 202 16.83 4.14 -7.71
CA GLU A 202 16.75 2.73 -7.31
C GLU A 202 16.37 2.59 -5.83
N ALA A 203 16.94 3.38 -4.93
CA ALA A 203 16.59 3.38 -3.51
C ALA A 203 15.15 3.85 -3.23
N LEU A 204 14.55 4.59 -4.16
CA LEU A 204 13.15 4.99 -4.14
C LEU A 204 12.25 4.05 -4.97
N ASP A 205 12.81 2.97 -5.51
CA ASP A 205 12.16 2.06 -6.46
C ASP A 205 11.47 2.82 -7.61
N PHE A 206 12.14 3.86 -8.11
CA PHE A 206 11.70 4.72 -9.20
C PHE A 206 10.34 5.40 -8.96
N SER A 207 9.93 5.60 -7.69
CA SER A 207 8.63 6.20 -7.34
C SER A 207 8.53 7.71 -7.62
N ILE A 208 9.59 8.35 -8.10
CA ILE A 208 9.62 9.78 -8.44
C ILE A 208 10.30 9.98 -9.79
N SER A 209 10.00 11.11 -10.44
CA SER A 209 10.66 11.49 -11.68
C SER A 209 12.13 11.85 -11.46
N ARG A 210 12.93 11.76 -12.51
CA ARG A 210 14.33 12.22 -12.49
C ARG A 210 14.45 13.70 -12.12
N GLN A 211 13.50 14.53 -12.55
CA GLN A 211 13.46 15.96 -12.23
C GLN A 211 13.25 16.18 -10.72
N GLN A 212 12.30 15.46 -10.12
CA GLN A 212 12.08 15.52 -8.66
C GLN A 212 13.31 14.99 -7.90
N ALA A 213 13.96 13.95 -8.40
CA ALA A 213 15.17 13.42 -7.78
C ALA A 213 16.32 14.43 -7.80
N LEU A 214 16.54 15.12 -8.93
CA LEU A 214 17.51 16.21 -9.03
C LEU A 214 17.17 17.36 -8.07
N TYR A 215 15.90 17.72 -7.99
CA TYR A 215 15.42 18.74 -7.06
C TYR A 215 15.73 18.35 -5.62
N ASP A 216 15.36 17.13 -5.19
CA ASP A 216 15.62 16.64 -3.84
C ASP A 216 17.13 16.66 -3.50
N LEU A 217 17.98 16.19 -4.42
CA LEU A 217 19.43 16.13 -4.23
C LEU A 217 20.07 17.52 -4.17
N LYS A 218 19.62 18.46 -5.02
CA LYS A 218 20.14 19.84 -5.03
C LYS A 218 19.81 20.60 -3.75
N HIS A 219 18.65 20.31 -3.15
CA HIS A 219 18.18 20.99 -1.93
C HIS A 219 18.51 20.23 -0.65
N CYS A 220 19.17 19.07 -0.73
CA CYS A 220 19.60 18.33 0.45
C CYS A 220 20.85 18.97 1.05
N LYS A 221 20.74 19.48 2.28
CA LYS A 221 21.83 20.23 2.94
C LYS A 221 23.05 19.37 3.28
N ASN A 222 22.90 18.05 3.41
CA ASN A 222 23.92 17.15 3.97
C ASN A 222 24.85 16.51 2.92
N ILE A 223 24.66 16.83 1.63
CA ILE A 223 25.44 16.23 0.54
C ILE A 223 26.04 17.31 -0.36
N LEU A 224 27.10 16.96 -1.08
CA LEU A 224 27.76 17.79 -2.09
C LEU A 224 27.76 17.08 -3.43
N LEU A 225 27.59 17.86 -4.51
CA LEU A 225 27.78 17.40 -5.87
C LEU A 225 29.28 17.30 -6.18
N LYS A 226 29.71 16.16 -6.71
CA LYS A 226 31.03 15.91 -7.28
C LYS A 226 30.90 15.62 -8.78
N GLY A 227 31.63 16.38 -9.59
CA GLY A 227 31.63 16.25 -11.04
C GLY A 227 30.45 16.95 -11.74
N HIS A 228 30.41 16.84 -13.07
CA HIS A 228 29.42 17.48 -13.92
C HIS A 228 28.81 16.50 -14.94
N GLY A 229 27.62 16.83 -15.45
CA GLY A 229 26.96 16.08 -16.51
C GLY A 229 26.52 14.66 -16.10
N ARG A 230 26.69 13.69 -17.00
CA ARG A 230 26.21 12.31 -16.82
C ARG A 230 26.95 11.53 -15.72
N GLY A 231 28.17 11.94 -15.39
CA GLY A 231 29.00 11.34 -14.34
C GLY A 231 28.86 11.98 -12.97
N ALA A 232 27.91 12.90 -12.79
CA ALA A 232 27.75 13.61 -11.53
C ALA A 232 27.33 12.65 -10.40
N ARG A 233 28.02 12.74 -9.26
CA ARG A 233 27.77 11.94 -8.06
C ARG A 233 27.60 12.85 -6.86
N TRP A 234 26.97 12.33 -5.81
CA TRP A 234 26.76 13.01 -4.55
C TRP A 234 27.49 12.28 -3.45
N CYS A 235 28.11 13.01 -2.53
CA CYS A 235 28.75 12.45 -1.34
C CYS A 235 28.32 13.22 -0.09
N SER A 236 28.54 12.64 1.09
CA SER A 236 28.33 13.38 2.34
C SER A 236 29.17 14.65 2.36
N LYS A 237 28.63 15.73 2.92
CA LYS A 237 29.47 16.82 3.44
C LYS A 237 30.33 16.24 4.57
N LYS A 238 31.64 16.48 4.50
CA LYS A 238 32.53 16.31 5.65
C LYS A 238 32.27 17.43 6.64
#